data_AF-A0AB38YHD3-F1
#
_entry.id   AF-A0AB38YHD3-F1
#
_cell.length_a   1.000
_cell.length_b   1.000
_cell.length_c   1.000
_cell.angle_alpha   90.00
_cell.angle_beta   90.00
_cell.angle_gamma   90.00
#
_symmetry.space_group_name_H-M   'P 1'
#
loop_
_entity.id
_entity.type
_entity.pdbx_description
1 polymer ?
#
loop_
_entity_poly.entity_id
_entity_poly.type
_entity_poly.pdbx_seq_one_letter_code
_entity_poly.pdbx_strand_id
1 'polypeptide(L)'
;MEEFLSQNASAIFGLAGAFLGGLLSFIASWMIKNREYSLRIWQMLLDRRIKAHENLISLAMEMRVMVSLGREENGEVVRAPQVLISREEFEAWFTRFSQLTQEGSTWLTTEAKREVNFVQDYLVTLHTNLASVPSERFLPIGKVIRQDFIELSSALEKTAYDYFENQIRKRKLSRLGDWHKYPREHTESRLAHTDLLSNWDSVQEAASGDGSEQR
;
A
#
# COMPACT_ATOMS: atom_id res chain seq x y z
N MET A 1 50.34 54.35 19.05
CA MET A 1 49.40 53.33 18.53
C MET A 1 50.13 52.28 17.71
N GLU A 2 51.00 52.69 16.78
CA GLU A 2 51.82 51.76 15.97
C GLU A 2 52.78 50.89 16.81
N GLU A 3 53.45 51.45 17.83
CA GLU A 3 54.32 50.68 18.75
C GLU A 3 53.58 49.61 19.56
N PHE A 4 52.34 49.88 19.97
CA PHE A 4 51.53 48.92 20.71
C PHE A 4 51.06 47.75 19.82
N LEU A 5 50.70 48.05 18.57
CA LEU A 5 50.32 47.05 17.59
C LEU A 5 51.51 46.21 17.13
N SER A 6 52.71 46.78 17.02
CA SER A 6 53.90 46.02 16.64
C SER A 6 54.40 45.10 17.77
N GLN A 7 54.36 45.54 19.02
CA GLN A 7 54.76 44.73 20.18
C GLN A 7 53.77 43.60 20.50
N ASN A 8 52.49 43.76 20.19
CA ASN A 8 51.44 42.77 20.46
C ASN A 8 50.92 42.06 19.21
N ALA A 9 51.55 42.26 18.05
CA ALA A 9 51.10 41.71 16.78
C ALA A 9 50.89 40.19 16.83
N SER A 10 51.83 39.46 17.45
CA SER A 10 51.75 38.00 17.60
C SER A 10 50.55 37.55 18.44
N ALA A 11 50.23 38.25 19.52
CA ALA A 11 49.06 37.97 20.36
C ALA A 11 47.75 38.29 19.64
N ILE A 12 47.70 39.39 18.89
CA ILE A 12 46.54 39.78 18.07
C ILE A 12 46.31 38.76 16.95
N PHE A 13 47.37 38.35 16.24
CA PHE A 13 47.27 37.33 15.19
C PHE A 13 46.94 35.94 15.77
N GLY A 14 47.44 35.60 16.95
CA GLY A 14 47.09 34.36 17.66
C GLY A 14 45.61 34.33 18.05
N LEU A 15 45.08 35.43 18.59
CA LEU A 15 43.66 35.58 18.91
C LEU A 15 42.78 35.55 17.66
N ALA A 16 43.17 36.26 16.59
CA ALA A 16 42.46 36.24 15.32
C ALA A 16 42.47 34.84 14.70
N GLY A 17 43.59 34.12 14.75
CA GLY A 17 43.71 32.75 14.28
C GLY A 17 42.86 31.77 15.09
N ALA A 18 42.85 31.88 16.42
CA ALA A 18 42.01 31.06 17.29
C ALA A 18 40.51 31.35 17.06
N PHE A 19 40.13 32.61 16.87
CA PHE A 19 38.77 33.01 16.57
C PHE A 19 38.31 32.48 15.19
N LEU A 20 39.13 32.65 14.15
CA LEU A 20 38.84 32.13 12.81
C LEU A 20 38.79 30.59 12.80
N GLY A 21 39.73 29.93 13.48
CA GLY A 21 39.72 28.48 13.64
C GLY A 21 38.46 27.99 14.35
N GLY A 22 38.08 28.64 15.46
CA GLY A 22 36.86 28.35 16.19
C GLY A 22 35.59 28.58 15.36
N LEU A 23 35.53 29.66 14.58
CA LEU A 23 34.41 29.97 13.69
C LEU A 23 34.28 28.93 12.57
N LEU A 24 35.39 28.54 11.92
CA LEU A 24 35.41 27.51 10.89
C LEU A 24 35.01 26.13 11.47
N SER A 25 35.53 25.76 12.64
CA SER A 25 35.15 24.52 13.32
C SER A 25 33.67 24.54 13.72
N PHE A 26 33.14 25.68 14.16
CA PHE A 26 31.72 25.83 14.47
C PHE A 26 30.85 25.67 13.22
N ILE A 27 31.18 26.34 12.11
CA ILE A 27 30.45 26.21 10.84
C ILE A 27 30.51 24.76 10.32
N ALA A 28 31.68 24.12 10.36
CA ALA A 28 31.85 22.73 9.96
C ALA A 28 31.01 21.79 10.82
N SER A 29 31.05 21.97 12.15
CA SER A 29 30.23 21.19 13.10
C SER A 29 28.74 21.39 12.85
N TRP A 30 28.32 22.62 12.60
CA TRP A 30 26.93 22.96 12.27
C TRP A 30 26.47 22.28 10.98
N MET A 31 27.29 22.31 9.92
CA MET A 31 26.98 21.65 8.65
C MET A 31 26.84 20.12 8.80
N ILE A 32 27.73 19.49 9.57
CA ILE A 32 27.67 18.05 9.84
C ILE A 32 26.40 17.70 10.61
N LYS A 33 26.12 18.41 11.71
CA LYS A 33 24.91 18.21 12.52
C LYS A 33 23.64 18.39 11.69
N ASN A 34 23.55 19.45 10.88
CA ASN A 34 22.39 19.67 10.03
C ASN A 34 22.17 18.54 9.01
N ARG A 35 23.25 18.00 8.45
CA ARG A 35 23.19 16.82 7.58
C ARG A 35 22.69 15.58 8.33
N GLU A 36 23.18 15.32 9.54
CA GLU A 36 22.72 14.21 10.38
C GLU A 36 21.23 14.33 10.73
N TYR A 37 20.77 15.51 11.14
CA TYR A 37 19.35 15.76 11.41
C TYR A 37 18.49 15.51 10.17
N SER A 38 18.91 16.02 9.00
CA SER A 38 18.21 15.80 7.74
C SER A 38 18.13 14.31 7.39
N LEU A 39 19.25 13.57 7.51
CA LEU A 39 19.28 12.13 7.26
C LEU A 39 18.36 11.35 8.20
N ARG A 40 18.32 11.72 9.48
CA ARG A 40 17.44 11.08 10.48
C ARG A 40 15.97 11.31 10.16
N ILE A 41 15.58 12.52 9.79
CA ILE A 41 14.20 12.82 9.35
C ILE A 41 13.87 12.00 8.11
N TRP A 42 14.76 11.94 7.13
CA TRP A 42 14.56 11.15 5.91
C TRP A 42 14.43 9.65 6.19
N GLN A 43 15.22 9.11 7.12
CA GLN A 43 15.10 7.72 7.55
C GLN A 43 13.71 7.45 8.14
N MET A 44 13.24 8.28 9.06
CA MET A 44 11.91 8.12 9.66
C MET A 44 10.77 8.19 8.63
N LEU A 45 10.89 9.06 7.62
CA LEU A 45 9.91 9.16 6.54
C LEU A 45 9.95 7.92 5.63
N LEU A 46 11.16 7.44 5.33
CA LEU A 46 11.38 6.25 4.51
C LEU A 46 10.83 4.99 5.20
N ASP A 47 11.04 4.85 6.51
CA ASP A 47 10.51 3.74 7.30
C ASP A 47 8.97 3.70 7.25
N ARG A 48 8.30 4.85 7.35
CA ARG A 48 6.83 4.93 7.20
C ARG A 48 6.36 4.52 5.81
N ARG A 49 7.10 4.90 4.77
CA ARG A 49 6.78 4.50 3.38
C ARG A 49 6.99 3.01 3.16
N ILE A 50 8.10 2.47 3.64
CA ILE A 50 8.37 1.02 3.60
C ILE A 50 7.20 0.28 4.27
N LYS A 51 6.88 0.64 5.50
CA LYS A 51 5.79 0.01 6.26
C LYS A 51 4.44 0.06 5.53
N ALA A 52 4.12 1.19 4.88
CA ALA A 52 2.87 1.30 4.14
C ALA A 52 2.80 0.36 2.92
N HIS A 53 3.91 0.16 2.20
CA HIS A 53 3.96 -0.77 1.06
C HIS A 53 4.05 -2.23 1.53
N GLU A 54 4.73 -2.51 2.64
CA GLU A 54 4.72 -3.83 3.28
C GLU A 54 3.32 -4.23 3.73
N ASN A 55 2.58 -3.33 4.39
CA ASN A 55 1.19 -3.56 4.76
C ASN A 55 0.32 -3.88 3.53
N LEU A 56 0.56 -3.20 2.41
CA LEU A 56 -0.17 -3.46 1.17
C LEU A 56 0.16 -4.84 0.59
N ILE A 57 1.42 -5.26 0.64
CA ILE A 57 1.83 -6.62 0.26
C ILE A 57 1.18 -7.65 1.18
N SER A 58 1.14 -7.42 2.50
CA SER A 58 0.48 -8.32 3.43
C SER A 58 -1.01 -8.47 3.11
N LEU A 59 -1.73 -7.38 2.86
CA LEU A 59 -3.13 -7.42 2.44
C LEU A 59 -3.31 -8.16 1.11
N ALA A 60 -2.44 -7.92 0.13
CA ALA A 60 -2.48 -8.64 -1.13
C ALA A 60 -2.26 -10.15 -0.93
N MET A 61 -1.31 -10.55 -0.07
CA MET A 61 -1.09 -11.97 0.23
C MET A 61 -2.32 -12.62 0.87
N GLU A 62 -3.01 -11.95 1.79
CA GLU A 62 -4.24 -12.44 2.41
C GLU A 62 -5.34 -12.73 1.37
N MET A 63 -5.49 -11.87 0.36
CA MET A 63 -6.47 -12.08 -0.73
C MET A 63 -6.23 -13.38 -1.52
N ARG A 64 -4.98 -13.86 -1.58
CA ARG A 64 -4.60 -15.10 -2.30
C ARG A 64 -4.69 -16.35 -1.44
N VAL A 65 -4.97 -16.23 -0.15
CA VAL A 65 -5.10 -17.42 0.69
C VAL A 65 -6.39 -18.13 0.32
N MET A 66 -6.28 -19.40 -0.07
CA MET A 66 -7.38 -20.19 -0.61
C MET A 66 -7.72 -21.34 0.34
N VAL A 67 -9.01 -21.60 0.52
CA VAL A 67 -9.51 -22.78 1.22
C VAL A 67 -10.03 -23.80 0.21
N SER A 68 -9.76 -25.09 0.47
CA SER A 68 -10.29 -26.20 -0.33
C SER A 68 -11.76 -26.42 0.01
N LEU A 69 -12.60 -26.61 -1.01
CA LEU A 69 -13.99 -27.00 -0.85
C LEU A 69 -14.19 -28.53 -0.78
N GLY A 70 -13.10 -29.30 -0.76
CA GLY A 70 -13.13 -30.76 -0.63
C GLY A 70 -13.66 -31.51 -1.86
N ARG A 71 -13.81 -30.81 -3.00
CA ARG A 71 -14.23 -31.38 -4.28
C ARG A 71 -13.16 -31.14 -5.34
N GLU A 72 -13.07 -32.05 -6.30
CA GLU A 72 -12.19 -31.93 -7.47
C GLU A 72 -13.07 -31.72 -8.70
N GLU A 73 -12.77 -30.69 -9.50
CA GLU A 73 -13.44 -30.40 -10.77
C GLU A 73 -12.35 -30.21 -11.83
N ASN A 74 -12.48 -30.88 -12.98
CA ASN A 74 -11.53 -30.80 -14.08
C ASN A 74 -10.07 -31.16 -13.71
N GLY A 75 -9.86 -32.06 -12.75
CA GLY A 75 -8.52 -32.46 -12.30
C GLY A 75 -7.87 -31.48 -11.32
N GLU A 76 -8.62 -30.47 -10.85
CA GLU A 76 -8.15 -29.50 -9.88
C GLU A 76 -9.04 -29.46 -8.64
N VAL A 77 -8.41 -29.32 -7.48
CA VAL A 77 -9.12 -29.10 -6.22
C VAL A 77 -9.82 -27.74 -6.28
N VAL A 78 -11.13 -27.74 -6.13
CA VAL A 78 -11.95 -26.53 -6.09
C VAL A 78 -11.59 -25.74 -4.84
N ARG A 79 -11.33 -24.44 -5.05
CA ARG A 79 -10.88 -23.51 -4.01
C ARG A 79 -11.65 -22.22 -4.07
N ALA A 80 -11.78 -21.58 -2.92
CA ALA A 80 -12.33 -20.24 -2.79
C ALA A 80 -11.43 -19.38 -1.88
N PRO A 81 -11.46 -18.04 -2.00
CA PRO A 81 -10.72 -17.16 -1.10
C PRO A 81 -11.12 -17.39 0.36
N GLN A 82 -10.14 -17.51 1.25
CA GLN A 82 -10.36 -17.72 2.69
C GLN A 82 -11.16 -16.56 3.30
N VAL A 83 -10.96 -15.34 2.82
CA VAL A 83 -11.70 -14.15 3.27
C VAL A 83 -13.21 -14.23 3.00
N LEU A 84 -13.66 -15.21 2.22
CA LEU A 84 -15.07 -15.51 1.95
C LEU A 84 -15.52 -16.82 2.61
N ILE A 85 -14.85 -17.27 3.69
CA ILE A 85 -15.28 -18.45 4.45
C ILE A 85 -16.62 -18.23 5.15
N SER A 86 -16.87 -17.00 5.62
CA SER A 86 -18.12 -16.58 6.24
C SER A 86 -18.30 -15.08 6.04
N ARG A 87 -19.52 -14.59 6.27
CA ARG A 87 -19.83 -13.16 6.29
C ARG A 87 -18.97 -12.40 7.30
N GLU A 88 -18.83 -12.94 8.50
CA GLU A 88 -18.10 -12.32 9.60
C GLU A 88 -16.62 -12.16 9.27
N GLU A 89 -16.00 -13.19 8.66
CA GLU A 89 -14.62 -13.12 8.22
C GLU A 89 -14.43 -12.07 7.11
N PHE A 90 -15.34 -12.03 6.14
CA PHE A 90 -15.32 -11.03 5.08
C PHE A 90 -15.43 -9.61 5.62
N GLU A 91 -16.39 -9.34 6.50
CA GLU A 91 -16.60 -8.02 7.10
C GLU A 91 -15.42 -7.57 7.96
N ALA A 92 -14.87 -8.50 8.77
CA ALA A 92 -13.68 -8.24 9.58
C ALA A 92 -12.47 -7.90 8.71
N TRP A 93 -12.25 -8.69 7.64
CA TRP A 93 -11.18 -8.47 6.69
C TRP A 93 -11.37 -7.15 5.92
N PHE A 94 -12.57 -6.87 5.42
CA PHE A 94 -12.91 -5.64 4.69
C PHE A 94 -12.70 -4.38 5.53
N THR A 95 -13.08 -4.45 6.82
CA THR A 95 -12.83 -3.36 7.79
C THR A 95 -11.33 -3.15 7.98
N ARG A 96 -10.56 -4.22 8.19
CA ARG A 96 -9.11 -4.15 8.34
C ARG A 96 -8.43 -3.60 7.09
N PHE A 97 -8.84 -4.05 5.91
CA PHE A 97 -8.34 -3.55 4.63
C PHE A 97 -8.59 -2.04 4.51
N SER A 98 -9.80 -1.58 4.82
CA SER A 98 -10.16 -0.16 4.77
C SER A 98 -9.34 0.70 5.74
N GLN A 99 -9.13 0.22 6.98
CA GLN A 99 -8.34 0.93 7.98
C GLN A 99 -6.87 1.03 7.59
N LEU A 100 -6.23 -0.08 7.22
CA LEU A 100 -4.81 -0.11 6.87
C LEU A 100 -4.50 0.71 5.62
N THR A 101 -5.40 0.68 4.63
CA THR A 101 -5.26 1.49 3.42
C THR A 101 -5.45 2.98 3.70
N GLN A 102 -6.36 3.36 4.60
CA GLN A 102 -6.56 4.75 5.00
C GLN A 102 -5.35 5.31 5.79
N GLU A 103 -4.87 4.58 6.80
CA GLU A 103 -3.70 4.97 7.59
C GLU A 103 -2.42 5.07 6.75
N GLY A 104 -2.23 4.12 5.83
CA GLY A 104 -1.07 4.05 4.93
C GLY A 104 -1.15 4.99 3.73
N SER A 105 -2.35 5.48 3.38
CA SER A 105 -2.62 6.19 2.11
C SER A 105 -1.62 7.29 1.82
N THR A 106 -1.31 8.15 2.80
CA THR A 106 -0.39 9.29 2.62
C THR A 106 1.01 8.86 2.17
N TRP A 107 1.44 7.66 2.56
CA TRP A 107 2.79 7.13 2.35
C TRP A 107 2.94 6.30 1.08
N LEU A 108 1.83 5.90 0.46
CA LEU A 108 1.80 5.14 -0.78
C LEU A 108 2.19 5.99 -2.00
N THR A 109 2.76 5.32 -3.00
CA THR A 109 2.93 5.90 -4.35
C THR A 109 1.58 6.15 -5.01
N THR A 110 1.52 7.04 -6.00
CA THR A 110 0.27 7.34 -6.70
C THR A 110 -0.30 6.12 -7.41
N GLU A 111 0.54 5.27 -8.00
CA GLU A 111 0.06 4.03 -8.65
C GLU A 111 -0.47 3.03 -7.63
N ALA A 112 0.21 2.82 -6.50
CA ALA A 112 -0.31 1.97 -5.43
C ALA A 112 -1.64 2.50 -4.87
N LYS A 113 -1.79 3.83 -4.71
CA LYS A 113 -3.08 4.44 -4.32
C LYS A 113 -4.18 4.12 -5.32
N ARG A 114 -3.91 4.21 -6.63
CA ARG A 114 -4.92 3.97 -7.66
C ARG A 114 -5.38 2.52 -7.65
N GLU A 115 -4.46 1.57 -7.55
CA GLU A 115 -4.83 0.15 -7.41
C GLU A 115 -5.58 -0.11 -6.12
N VAL A 116 -5.15 0.45 -4.98
CA VAL A 116 -5.91 0.36 -3.72
C VAL A 116 -7.34 0.88 -3.89
N ASN A 117 -7.53 2.04 -4.52
CA ASN A 117 -8.87 2.60 -4.76
C ASN A 117 -9.70 1.70 -5.67
N PHE A 118 -9.09 1.11 -6.70
CA PHE A 118 -9.78 0.15 -7.57
C PHE A 118 -10.24 -1.10 -6.78
N VAL A 119 -9.38 -1.66 -5.93
CA VAL A 119 -9.74 -2.78 -5.05
C VAL A 119 -10.84 -2.36 -4.05
N GLN A 120 -10.78 -1.16 -3.50
CA GLN A 120 -11.87 -0.63 -2.65
C GLN A 120 -13.21 -0.56 -3.40
N ASP A 121 -13.21 -0.04 -4.63
CA ASP A 121 -14.42 0.05 -5.46
C ASP A 121 -14.99 -1.35 -5.75
N TYR A 122 -14.13 -2.34 -6.05
CA TYR A 122 -14.52 -3.75 -6.21
C TYR A 122 -15.13 -4.32 -4.92
N LEU A 123 -14.45 -4.16 -3.77
CA LEU A 123 -14.89 -4.71 -2.50
C LEU A 123 -16.19 -4.08 -2.01
N VAL A 124 -16.38 -2.78 -2.22
CA VAL A 124 -17.65 -2.09 -1.92
C VAL A 124 -18.77 -2.65 -2.80
N THR A 125 -18.49 -2.90 -4.09
CA THR A 125 -19.45 -3.51 -5.02
C THR A 125 -19.82 -4.92 -4.55
N LEU A 126 -18.82 -5.74 -4.20
CA LEU A 126 -19.03 -7.08 -3.66
C LEU A 126 -19.86 -7.04 -2.36
N HIS A 127 -19.45 -6.23 -1.39
CA HIS A 127 -20.13 -6.07 -0.11
C HIS A 127 -21.60 -5.66 -0.27
N THR A 128 -21.88 -4.69 -1.16
CA THR A 128 -23.25 -4.22 -1.44
C THR A 128 -24.13 -5.35 -1.98
N ASN A 129 -23.57 -6.17 -2.86
CA ASN A 129 -24.25 -7.29 -3.48
C ASN A 129 -24.43 -8.49 -2.53
N LEU A 130 -23.57 -8.64 -1.53
CA LEU A 130 -23.65 -9.72 -0.53
C LEU A 130 -24.47 -9.38 0.72
N ALA A 131 -24.98 -8.15 0.84
CA ALA A 131 -25.63 -7.66 2.06
C ALA A 131 -26.78 -8.57 2.56
N SER A 132 -27.57 -9.14 1.65
CA SER A 132 -28.68 -10.05 1.98
C SER A 132 -28.34 -11.53 1.89
N VAL A 133 -27.11 -11.90 1.51
CA VAL A 133 -26.72 -13.28 1.24
C VAL A 133 -26.34 -14.01 2.54
N PRO A 134 -26.94 -15.17 2.87
CA PRO A 134 -26.58 -15.95 4.05
C PRO A 134 -25.11 -16.36 4.07
N SER A 135 -24.53 -16.50 5.27
CA SER A 135 -23.08 -16.75 5.47
C SER A 135 -22.62 -18.04 4.76
N GLU A 136 -23.48 -19.05 4.69
CA GLU A 136 -23.22 -20.35 4.07
C GLU A 136 -22.98 -20.27 2.56
N ARG A 137 -23.39 -19.17 1.92
CA ARG A 137 -23.28 -18.97 0.47
C ARG A 137 -22.02 -18.20 0.06
N PHE A 138 -21.23 -17.69 1.01
CA PHE A 138 -20.03 -16.93 0.72
C PHE A 138 -18.95 -17.78 0.01
N LEU A 139 -18.73 -19.03 0.43
CA LEU A 139 -17.77 -19.91 -0.22
C LEU A 139 -18.14 -20.27 -1.67
N PRO A 140 -19.39 -20.68 -1.98
CA PRO A 140 -19.87 -20.83 -3.36
C PRO A 140 -19.64 -19.60 -4.23
N ILE A 141 -19.91 -18.40 -3.71
CA ILE A 141 -19.66 -17.15 -4.43
C ILE A 141 -18.15 -16.94 -4.63
N GLY A 142 -17.36 -17.16 -3.58
CA GLY A 142 -15.91 -17.07 -3.62
C GLY A 142 -15.27 -18.00 -4.66
N LYS A 143 -15.87 -19.15 -4.94
CA LYS A 143 -15.44 -20.03 -6.06
C LYS A 143 -15.56 -19.32 -7.40
N VAL A 144 -16.66 -18.60 -7.64
CA VAL A 144 -16.94 -17.90 -8.90
C VAL A 144 -15.96 -16.76 -9.09
N ILE A 145 -15.74 -15.93 -8.06
CA ILE A 145 -14.91 -14.73 -8.14
C ILE A 145 -13.45 -14.96 -7.70
N ARG A 146 -12.99 -16.22 -7.62
CA ARG A 146 -11.64 -16.55 -7.11
C ARG A 146 -10.54 -15.87 -7.91
N GLN A 147 -10.73 -15.74 -9.23
CA GLN A 147 -9.73 -15.19 -10.13
C GLN A 147 -9.59 -13.69 -9.91
N ASP A 148 -10.69 -12.96 -9.64
CA ASP A 148 -10.63 -11.55 -9.26
C ASP A 148 -9.70 -11.35 -8.05
N PHE A 149 -9.84 -12.14 -6.99
CA PHE A 149 -8.98 -12.02 -5.80
C PHE A 149 -7.50 -12.26 -6.12
N ILE A 150 -7.20 -13.20 -7.02
CA ILE A 150 -5.84 -13.47 -7.49
C ILE A 150 -5.30 -12.27 -8.28
N GLU A 151 -6.07 -11.75 -9.24
CA GLU A 151 -5.63 -10.67 -10.12
C GLU A 151 -5.47 -9.34 -9.37
N LEU A 152 -6.45 -9.00 -8.52
CA LEU A 152 -6.40 -7.81 -7.67
C LEU A 152 -5.21 -7.89 -6.72
N SER A 153 -4.98 -9.05 -6.10
CA SER A 153 -3.81 -9.27 -5.25
C SER A 153 -2.51 -9.07 -6.02
N SER A 154 -2.37 -9.69 -7.19
CA SER A 154 -1.18 -9.56 -8.02
C SER A 154 -0.94 -8.13 -8.47
N ALA A 155 -1.99 -7.36 -8.77
CA ALA A 155 -1.88 -5.95 -9.12
C ALA A 155 -1.40 -5.09 -7.92
N LEU A 156 -1.96 -5.31 -6.72
CA LEU A 156 -1.52 -4.65 -5.50
C LEU A 156 -0.06 -4.98 -5.16
N GLU A 157 0.31 -6.26 -5.22
CA GLU A 157 1.66 -6.72 -4.94
C GLU A 157 2.65 -6.10 -5.93
N LYS A 158 2.36 -6.15 -7.23
CA LYS A 158 3.24 -5.59 -8.27
C LYS A 158 3.45 -4.08 -8.10
N THR A 159 2.38 -3.33 -7.83
CA THR A 159 2.49 -1.88 -7.61
C THR A 159 3.20 -1.53 -6.30
N ALA A 160 3.07 -2.37 -5.27
CA ALA A 160 3.84 -2.23 -4.04
C ALA A 160 5.33 -2.56 -4.24
N TYR A 161 5.67 -3.61 -5.01
CA TYR A 161 7.06 -3.97 -5.32
C TYR A 161 7.77 -2.93 -6.20
N ASP A 162 7.07 -2.29 -7.13
CA ASP A 162 7.62 -1.20 -7.94
C ASP A 162 8.20 -0.07 -7.06
N TYR A 163 7.60 0.18 -5.88
CA TYR A 163 8.17 1.13 -4.94
C TYR A 163 9.58 0.71 -4.48
N PHE A 164 9.77 -0.55 -4.10
CA PHE A 164 11.05 -1.07 -3.62
C PHE A 164 12.10 -1.12 -4.73
N GLU A 165 11.69 -1.48 -5.95
CA GLU A 165 12.60 -1.58 -7.09
C GLU A 165 13.03 -0.19 -7.60
N ASN A 166 12.05 0.69 -7.83
CA ASN A 166 12.25 1.88 -8.66
C ASN A 166 12.13 3.20 -7.89
N GLN A 167 11.59 3.22 -6.67
CA GLN A 167 11.23 4.46 -5.98
C GLN A 167 11.84 4.64 -4.58
N ILE A 168 12.32 3.58 -3.93
CA ILE A 168 12.87 3.64 -2.56
C ILE A 168 14.07 4.60 -2.44
N ARG A 169 14.87 4.72 -3.51
CA ARG A 169 16.04 5.62 -3.56
C ARG A 169 15.65 7.08 -3.83
N LYS A 170 14.42 7.33 -4.28
CA LYS A 170 13.95 8.68 -4.63
C LYS A 170 13.55 9.43 -3.35
N ARG A 171 14.31 10.47 -2.99
CA ARG A 171 13.99 11.41 -1.89
C ARG A 171 12.88 12.40 -2.28
N LYS A 172 11.77 11.88 -2.79
CA LYS A 172 10.61 12.68 -3.18
C LYS A 172 9.36 12.02 -2.63
N LEU A 173 8.59 12.79 -1.86
CA LEU A 173 7.26 12.42 -1.43
C LEU A 173 6.28 12.60 -2.61
N SER A 174 5.24 11.77 -2.66
CA SER A 174 4.14 11.96 -3.62
C SER A 174 3.51 13.35 -3.41
N ARG A 175 3.09 13.99 -4.51
CA ARG A 175 2.50 15.33 -4.42
C ARG A 175 1.03 15.17 -4.04
N LEU A 176 0.55 16.04 -3.14
CA LEU A 176 -0.87 16.05 -2.73
C LEU A 176 -1.84 16.34 -3.88
N GLY A 177 -1.36 16.99 -4.95
CA GLY A 177 -2.16 17.30 -6.15
C GLY A 177 -2.24 16.16 -7.18
N ASP A 178 -1.55 15.03 -6.98
CA ASP A 178 -1.62 13.91 -7.91
C ASP A 178 -2.97 13.20 -7.75
N TRP A 179 -3.69 13.01 -8.87
CA TRP A 179 -4.99 12.33 -8.86
C TRP A 179 -4.82 10.84 -8.49
N HIS A 180 -5.37 10.47 -7.33
CA HIS A 180 -5.15 9.19 -6.66
C HIS A 180 -6.14 8.09 -7.06
N LYS A 181 -7.12 8.40 -7.92
CA LYS A 181 -8.03 7.42 -8.55
C LYS A 181 -7.66 7.23 -10.02
N TYR A 182 -8.06 6.12 -10.61
CA TYR A 182 -8.08 6.03 -12.07
C TYR A 182 -9.15 6.98 -12.65
N PRO A 183 -9.03 7.36 -13.93
CA PRO A 183 -10.16 7.94 -14.66
C PRO A 183 -11.37 7.02 -14.53
N ARG A 184 -12.57 7.61 -14.40
CA ARG A 184 -13.81 6.87 -14.18
C ARG A 184 -14.03 5.79 -15.25
N GLU A 185 -13.85 6.14 -16.52
CA GLU A 185 -13.99 5.21 -17.66
C GLU A 185 -13.07 3.99 -17.53
N HIS A 186 -11.85 4.19 -17.04
CA HIS A 186 -10.91 3.10 -16.82
C HIS A 186 -11.34 2.20 -15.65
N THR A 187 -11.83 2.79 -14.55
CA THR A 187 -12.37 2.02 -13.42
C THR A 187 -13.60 1.21 -13.84
N GLU A 188 -14.57 1.84 -14.51
CA GLU A 188 -15.81 1.17 -14.96
C GLU A 188 -15.49 0.05 -15.96
N SER A 189 -14.60 0.31 -16.92
CA SER A 189 -14.13 -0.71 -17.84
C SER A 189 -13.48 -1.88 -17.11
N ARG A 190 -12.56 -1.64 -16.17
CA ARG A 190 -11.89 -2.74 -15.43
C ARG A 190 -12.88 -3.52 -14.56
N LEU A 191 -13.78 -2.83 -13.85
CA LEU A 191 -14.82 -3.50 -13.05
C LEU A 191 -15.71 -4.38 -13.91
N ALA A 192 -16.12 -3.92 -15.09
CA ALA A 192 -16.96 -4.70 -16.00
C ALA A 192 -16.31 -6.00 -16.49
N HIS A 193 -14.98 -6.10 -16.47
CA HIS A 193 -14.23 -7.30 -16.86
C HIS A 193 -13.92 -8.25 -15.68
N THR A 194 -14.29 -7.88 -14.45
CA THR A 194 -14.15 -8.79 -13.30
C THR A 194 -15.17 -9.91 -13.36
N ASP A 195 -14.85 -11.08 -12.81
CA ASP A 195 -15.79 -12.21 -12.71
C ASP A 195 -17.04 -11.83 -11.92
N LEU A 196 -16.90 -10.94 -10.93
CA LEU A 196 -18.04 -10.42 -10.18
C LEU A 196 -19.12 -9.83 -11.09
N LEU A 197 -18.77 -8.98 -12.06
CA LEU A 197 -19.76 -8.32 -12.92
C LEU A 197 -20.00 -9.06 -14.24
N SER A 198 -18.97 -9.64 -14.83
CA SER A 198 -19.07 -10.36 -16.10
C SER A 198 -19.81 -11.70 -15.97
N ASN A 199 -19.72 -12.35 -14.81
CA ASN A 199 -20.40 -13.62 -14.50
C ASN A 199 -21.45 -13.44 -13.40
N TRP A 200 -22.14 -12.30 -13.40
CA TRP A 200 -23.08 -11.93 -12.36
C TRP A 200 -24.21 -12.95 -12.16
N ASP A 201 -24.72 -13.55 -13.25
CA ASP A 201 -25.75 -14.59 -13.18
C ASP A 201 -25.26 -15.80 -12.36
N SER A 202 -24.02 -16.26 -12.57
CA SER A 202 -23.43 -17.35 -11.79
C SER A 202 -23.20 -16.97 -10.33
N VAL A 203 -22.89 -15.70 -10.05
CA VAL A 203 -22.81 -15.19 -8.67
C VAL A 203 -24.19 -15.22 -8.01
N GLN A 204 -25.24 -14.83 -8.72
CA GLN A 204 -26.62 -14.88 -8.22
C GLN A 204 -27.11 -16.32 -8.01
N GLU A 205 -26.78 -17.26 -8.89
CA GLU A 205 -27.07 -18.69 -8.73
C GLU A 205 -26.38 -19.25 -7.48
N ALA A 206 -25.09 -18.93 -7.30
CA ALA A 206 -24.33 -19.32 -6.12
C ALA A 206 -24.91 -18.71 -4.82
N ALA A 207 -25.41 -17.47 -4.88
CA ALA A 207 -26.04 -16.78 -3.77
C ALA A 207 -27.43 -17.33 -3.41
N SER A 208 -28.23 -17.69 -4.42
CA SER A 208 -29.60 -18.19 -4.24
C SER A 208 -29.62 -19.67 -3.84
N GLY A 209 -28.57 -20.41 -4.21
CA GLY A 209 -28.48 -21.84 -3.95
C GLY A 209 -29.20 -22.72 -4.97
N ASP A 210 -29.69 -22.13 -6.06
CA ASP A 210 -30.38 -22.82 -7.16
C ASP A 210 -29.40 -23.49 -8.15
N GLY A 211 -28.08 -23.35 -7.91
CA GLY A 211 -27.04 -24.11 -8.60
C GLY A 211 -27.05 -25.58 -8.21
N SER A 212 -27.92 -26.35 -8.86
CA SER A 212 -27.85 -27.80 -9.07
C SER A 212 -26.95 -28.59 -8.10
N GLU A 213 -27.53 -29.10 -7.01
CA GLU A 213 -27.16 -30.41 -6.46
C GLU A 213 -27.56 -31.55 -7.43
N GLN A 214 -27.34 -31.37 -8.74
CA GLN A 214 -27.57 -32.39 -9.74
C GLN A 214 -26.24 -32.89 -10.30
N ARG A 215 -25.84 -34.02 -9.71
CA ARG A 215 -24.93 -35.08 -10.19
C ARG A 215 -23.48 -34.99 -9.77
#